data_AF-K1Q4Y2-F1
#
_entry.id   AF-K1Q4Y2-F1
#
_cell.length_a   1.000
_cell.length_b   1.000
_cell.length_c   1.000
_cell.angle_alpha   90.00
_cell.angle_beta   90.00
_cell.angle_gamma   90.00
#
_symmetry.space_group_name_H-M   'P 1'
#
loop_
_entity.id
_entity.type
_entity.pdbx_description
1 polymer ?
#
loop_
_entity_poly.entity_id
_entity_poly.type
_entity_poly.pdbx_seq_one_letter_code
_entity_poly.pdbx_strand_id
1 'polypeptide(L)'
;MNEHRSTLVLLHIPRWIGMLQFMVFLLAMNDEAASASSHAGHCDLNNSSYVNGCTMPLDLDIWYTDIFKDACNIHDICYFCGNNFDRSRLDCDSKFLEDMNSVCWKKTEFWELPLCLLFSTSFYLIVRTVSESYFVYDYSDHCQAPWVKPCIKVYYGQ
;
A
#
# COMPACT_ATOMS: atom_id res chain seq x y z
N MET A 1 47.94 -5.11 70.91
CA MET A 1 46.66 -5.44 71.56
C MET A 1 45.55 -4.78 70.75
N ASN A 2 44.66 -5.61 70.19
CA ASN A 2 43.23 -5.38 69.87
C ASN A 2 42.90 -4.32 68.79
N GLU A 3 42.32 -4.71 67.64
CA GLU A 3 40.86 -4.73 67.35
C GLU A 3 40.26 -3.31 67.40
N HIS A 4 39.62 -2.72 66.38
CA HIS A 4 38.56 -3.18 65.47
C HIS A 4 38.67 -2.40 64.14
N ARG A 5 38.67 -3.01 62.95
CA ARG A 5 37.52 -3.53 62.17
C ARG A 5 36.38 -2.51 61.97
N SER A 6 36.46 -1.77 60.87
CA SER A 6 35.30 -1.47 60.01
C SER A 6 35.77 -1.46 58.57
N THR A 7 35.83 -2.66 57.99
CA THR A 7 36.06 -2.89 56.58
C THR A 7 34.80 -2.42 55.85
N LEU A 8 34.84 -1.23 55.24
CA LEU A 8 33.83 -0.82 54.27
C LEU A 8 34.03 -1.71 53.02
N VAL A 9 33.28 -2.79 52.94
CA VAL A 9 33.22 -3.64 51.75
C VAL A 9 32.52 -2.83 50.66
N LEU A 10 33.30 -2.10 49.87
CA LEU A 10 32.85 -1.62 48.57
C LEU A 10 32.63 -2.86 47.71
N LEU A 11 31.38 -3.33 47.67
CA LEU A 11 30.93 -4.35 46.73
C LEU A 11 31.18 -3.81 45.32
N HIS A 12 32.27 -4.25 44.71
CA HIS A 12 32.49 -4.15 43.28
C HIS A 12 31.34 -4.88 42.59
N ILE A 13 30.37 -4.10 42.09
CA ILE A 13 29.33 -4.60 41.20
C ILE A 13 30.06 -5.13 39.96
N PRO A 14 30.00 -6.44 39.66
CA PRO A 14 30.66 -6.99 38.48
C PRO A 14 30.05 -6.37 37.22
N ARG A 15 30.89 -5.88 36.29
CA ARG A 15 30.53 -5.28 34.98
C ARG A 15 29.74 -6.20 34.02
N TRP A 16 29.29 -7.36 34.49
CA TRP A 16 28.52 -8.35 33.75
C TRP A 16 27.00 -8.27 34.03
N ILE A 17 26.58 -7.48 35.02
CA ILE A 17 25.15 -7.24 35.35
C ILE A 17 24.46 -6.35 34.29
N GLY A 18 25.20 -5.76 33.36
CA GLY A 18 24.67 -4.94 32.26
C GLY A 18 24.18 -5.70 31.03
N MET A 19 24.26 -7.04 30.98
CA MET A 19 23.79 -7.81 29.81
C MET A 19 22.49 -8.59 30.05
N LEU A 20 22.02 -8.71 31.30
CA LEU A 20 20.74 -9.37 31.59
C LEU A 20 19.55 -8.41 31.66
N GLN A 21 19.77 -7.09 31.73
CA GLN A 21 18.70 -6.09 31.68
C GLN A 21 18.44 -5.52 30.27
N PHE A 22 19.28 -5.81 29.27
CA PHE A 22 18.96 -5.47 27.88
C PHE A 22 18.14 -6.56 27.15
N MET A 23 18.18 -7.80 27.65
CA MET A 23 17.35 -8.91 27.14
C MET A 23 15.91 -8.91 27.69
N VAL A 24 15.58 -8.01 28.62
CA VAL A 24 14.20 -7.80 29.11
C VAL A 24 13.51 -6.60 28.42
N PHE A 25 14.26 -5.76 27.70
CA PHE A 25 13.69 -4.71 26.85
C PHE A 25 13.26 -5.19 25.45
N LEU A 26 13.48 -6.47 25.11
CA LEU A 26 13.07 -7.08 23.85
C LEU A 26 11.86 -8.02 23.95
N LEU A 27 11.20 -8.11 25.11
CA LEU A 27 10.01 -8.96 25.32
C LEU A 27 8.80 -8.22 25.91
N ALA A 28 8.82 -6.88 25.92
CA ALA A 28 7.68 -6.05 26.36
C ALA A 28 7.22 -5.03 25.30
N MET A 29 7.61 -5.21 24.03
CA MET A 29 6.94 -4.60 22.89
C MET A 29 6.02 -5.64 22.23
N ASN A 30 5.23 -6.32 23.07
CA ASN A 30 4.07 -7.04 22.62
C ASN A 30 2.90 -6.06 22.65
N ASP A 31 2.93 -5.07 21.76
CA ASP A 31 1.70 -4.47 21.25
C ASP A 31 1.18 -5.38 20.14
N GLU A 32 0.71 -6.56 20.54
CA GLU A 32 -0.44 -7.16 19.87
C GLU A 32 -1.71 -6.53 20.47
N ALA A 33 -1.80 -5.20 20.37
CA ALA A 33 -3.10 -4.59 20.22
C ALA A 33 -3.44 -4.75 18.74
N ALA A 34 -4.19 -5.83 18.48
CA ALA A 34 -4.88 -6.09 17.23
C ALA A 34 -5.31 -4.78 16.55
N SER A 35 -4.90 -4.62 15.29
CA SER A 35 -5.45 -3.62 14.37
C SER A 35 -6.94 -3.89 14.17
N ALA A 36 -7.74 -3.48 15.14
CA ALA A 36 -9.17 -3.37 15.06
C ALA A 36 -9.49 -1.92 14.68
N SER A 37 -9.74 -1.75 13.39
CA SER A 37 -10.60 -0.70 12.83
C SER A 37 -10.11 0.75 12.86
N SER A 38 -9.43 1.12 11.77
CA SER A 38 -9.85 2.29 10.98
C SER A 38 -10.08 1.91 9.50
N HIS A 39 -10.76 0.77 9.26
CA HIS A 39 -11.13 0.30 7.91
C HIS A 39 -12.22 1.17 7.24
N ALA A 40 -12.71 2.23 7.89
CA ALA A 40 -13.74 3.12 7.36
C ALA A 40 -13.18 4.36 6.61
N GLY A 41 -11.87 4.42 6.35
CA GLY A 41 -11.23 5.59 5.75
C GLY A 41 -10.01 5.33 4.88
N HIS A 42 -9.60 4.07 4.70
CA HIS A 42 -8.47 3.70 3.85
C HIS A 42 -8.94 2.83 2.68
N CYS A 43 -8.29 2.97 1.53
CA CYS A 43 -8.55 2.13 0.38
C CYS A 43 -7.93 0.74 0.63
N ASP A 44 -8.78 -0.28 0.84
CA ASP A 44 -8.34 -1.64 1.12
C ASP A 44 -8.25 -2.47 -0.16
N LEU A 45 -7.06 -2.52 -0.77
CA LEU A 45 -6.81 -3.24 -2.02
C LEU A 45 -6.78 -4.77 -1.87
N ASN A 46 -6.80 -5.29 -0.64
CA ASN A 46 -6.74 -6.73 -0.35
C ASN A 46 -8.11 -7.38 -0.14
N ASN A 47 -9.19 -6.59 -0.18
CA ASN A 47 -10.53 -6.99 0.28
C ASN A 47 -11.57 -7.02 -0.84
N SER A 48 -11.13 -7.36 -2.06
CA SER A 48 -12.01 -7.33 -3.22
C SER A 48 -11.73 -8.46 -4.20
N SER A 49 -12.76 -9.28 -4.47
CA SER A 49 -12.79 -10.19 -5.62
C SER A 49 -12.91 -9.47 -6.96
N TYR A 50 -13.09 -8.14 -6.94
CA TYR A 50 -13.18 -7.28 -8.11
C TYR A 50 -11.84 -6.60 -8.44
N VAL A 51 -10.76 -7.06 -7.80
CA VAL A 51 -9.38 -6.68 -8.11
C VAL A 51 -8.72 -7.86 -8.80
N ASN A 52 -8.44 -7.68 -10.07
CA ASN A 52 -7.69 -8.61 -10.92
C ASN A 52 -6.23 -8.12 -11.06
N GLY A 53 -5.99 -6.85 -10.72
CA GLY A 53 -4.72 -6.14 -10.82
C GLY A 53 -4.26 -6.01 -12.26
N CYS A 54 -2.94 -5.96 -12.47
CA CYS A 54 -2.36 -5.60 -13.76
C CYS A 54 -2.42 -6.69 -14.85
N THR A 55 -3.43 -7.57 -14.83
CA THR A 55 -3.61 -8.58 -15.88
C THR A 55 -3.91 -7.87 -17.20
N MET A 56 -2.93 -7.89 -18.11
CA MET A 56 -3.10 -7.35 -19.44
C MET A 56 -3.75 -8.39 -20.36
N PRO A 57 -4.55 -7.97 -21.35
CA PRO A 57 -4.91 -8.84 -22.46
C PRO A 57 -3.64 -9.37 -23.13
N LEU A 58 -3.68 -10.63 -23.57
CA LEU A 58 -2.60 -11.36 -24.27
C LEU A 58 -1.50 -11.96 -23.38
N ASP A 59 -1.74 -12.14 -22.08
CA ASP A 59 -0.78 -12.79 -21.14
C ASP A 59 0.64 -12.22 -21.25
N LEU A 60 0.74 -10.91 -21.51
CA LEU A 60 2.02 -10.22 -21.58
C LEU A 60 2.55 -10.12 -20.15
N ASP A 61 3.39 -11.08 -19.79
CA ASP A 61 4.18 -11.05 -18.56
C ASP A 61 5.25 -9.97 -18.67
N ILE A 62 4.84 -8.74 -18.39
CA ILE A 62 5.73 -7.59 -18.33
C ILE A 62 6.19 -7.50 -16.88
N TRP A 63 7.50 -7.58 -16.65
CA TRP A 63 8.18 -7.39 -15.36
C TRP A 63 7.85 -6.08 -14.61
N TYR A 64 7.05 -5.20 -15.20
CA TYR A 64 6.57 -3.94 -14.67
C TYR A 64 5.18 -4.02 -14.02
N THR A 65 4.50 -5.17 -14.09
CA THR A 65 3.16 -5.40 -13.51
C THR A 65 3.16 -5.26 -11.98
N ASP A 66 4.21 -5.74 -11.31
CA ASP A 66 4.29 -5.69 -9.85
C ASP A 66 4.38 -4.26 -9.32
N ILE A 67 5.13 -3.38 -10.01
CA ILE A 67 5.33 -2.02 -9.51
C ILE A 67 4.09 -1.13 -9.66
N PHE A 68 3.19 -1.49 -10.58
CA PHE A 68 1.93 -0.78 -10.83
C PHE A 68 0.73 -1.46 -10.19
N LYS A 69 0.93 -2.55 -9.41
CA LYS A 69 -0.15 -3.35 -8.85
C LYS A 69 -1.17 -2.52 -8.10
N ASP A 70 -0.73 -1.59 -7.25
CA ASP A 70 -1.64 -0.72 -6.49
C ASP A 70 -2.47 0.17 -7.43
N ALA A 71 -1.85 0.76 -8.45
CA ALA A 71 -2.55 1.58 -9.44
C ALA A 71 -3.58 0.77 -10.23
N CYS A 72 -3.24 -0.46 -10.63
CA CYS A 72 -4.16 -1.37 -11.31
C CYS A 72 -5.34 -1.76 -10.40
N ASN A 73 -5.08 -2.06 -9.13
CA ASN A 73 -6.14 -2.44 -8.19
C ASN A 73 -7.11 -1.28 -7.95
N ILE A 74 -6.61 -0.03 -7.86
CA ILE A 74 -7.47 1.17 -7.76
C ILE A 74 -8.27 1.36 -9.05
N HIS A 75 -7.65 1.14 -10.22
CA HIS A 75 -8.32 1.24 -11.52
C HIS A 75 -9.46 0.22 -11.65
N ASP A 76 -9.25 -1.03 -11.25
CA ASP A 76 -10.28 -2.07 -11.23
C ASP A 76 -11.49 -1.65 -10.37
N ILE A 77 -11.24 -1.12 -9.16
CA ILE A 77 -12.29 -0.60 -8.28
C ILE A 77 -13.03 0.57 -8.96
N CYS A 78 -12.31 1.48 -9.63
CA CYS A 78 -12.93 2.58 -10.37
C CYS A 78 -13.77 2.07 -11.55
N TYR A 79 -13.32 1.03 -12.25
CA TYR A 79 -14.06 0.42 -13.35
C TYR A 79 -15.35 -0.23 -12.89
N PHE A 80 -15.33 -0.86 -11.71
CA PHE A 80 -16.50 -1.52 -11.16
C PHE A 80 -17.46 -0.56 -10.44
N CYS A 81 -16.92 0.41 -9.72
CA CYS A 81 -17.71 1.28 -8.84
C CYS A 81 -17.78 2.74 -9.25
N GLY A 82 -16.95 3.21 -10.17
CA GLY A 82 -16.81 4.63 -10.53
C GLY A 82 -18.13 5.28 -10.93
N ASN A 83 -19.00 4.58 -11.67
CA ASN A 83 -20.31 5.10 -12.05
C ASN A 83 -21.21 5.44 -10.85
N ASN A 84 -21.09 4.69 -9.74
CA ASN A 84 -21.82 4.97 -8.49
C ASN A 84 -21.34 6.24 -7.77
N PHE A 85 -20.21 6.80 -8.20
CA PHE A 85 -19.59 8.01 -7.66
C PHE A 85 -19.41 9.09 -8.73
N ASP A 86 -20.22 9.06 -9.79
CA ASP A 86 -20.18 10.02 -10.91
C ASP A 86 -18.79 10.11 -11.59
N ARG A 87 -18.06 8.99 -11.67
CA ARG A 87 -16.80 8.89 -12.40
C ARG A 87 -17.01 8.18 -13.72
N SER A 88 -16.55 8.81 -14.80
CA SER A 88 -16.54 8.21 -16.12
C SER A 88 -15.36 7.25 -16.28
N ARG A 89 -15.44 6.37 -17.28
CA ARG A 89 -14.30 5.54 -17.70
C ARG A 89 -13.04 6.37 -17.97
N LEU A 90 -13.19 7.54 -18.58
CA LEU A 90 -12.06 8.43 -18.88
C LEU A 90 -11.41 8.97 -17.61
N ASP A 91 -12.20 9.24 -16.57
CA ASP A 91 -11.66 9.63 -15.26
C ASP A 91 -10.86 8.48 -14.66
N CYS A 92 -11.40 7.25 -14.70
CA CYS A 92 -10.69 6.03 -14.29
C CYS A 92 -9.34 5.88 -15.01
N ASP A 93 -9.35 5.91 -16.34
CA ASP A 93 -8.16 5.72 -17.16
C ASP A 93 -7.12 6.83 -16.94
N SER A 94 -7.57 8.08 -16.83
CA SER A 94 -6.68 9.23 -16.64
C SER A 94 -6.00 9.19 -15.28
N LYS A 95 -6.72 8.82 -14.22
CA LYS A 95 -6.13 8.67 -12.90
C LYS A 95 -5.18 7.48 -12.82
N PHE A 96 -5.51 6.38 -13.49
CA PHE A 96 -4.62 5.23 -13.58
C PHE A 96 -3.25 5.61 -14.13
N LEU A 97 -3.21 6.41 -15.21
CA LEU A 97 -1.96 6.95 -15.75
C LEU A 97 -1.23 7.85 -14.73
N GLU A 98 -1.96 8.71 -14.03
CA GLU A 98 -1.40 9.58 -12.99
C GLU A 98 -0.77 8.78 -11.84
N ASP A 99 -1.46 7.75 -11.35
CA ASP A 99 -1.00 6.89 -10.26
C ASP A 99 0.26 6.12 -10.66
N MET A 100 0.28 5.52 -11.86
CA MET A 100 1.48 4.89 -12.41
C MET A 100 2.64 5.88 -12.56
N ASN A 101 2.38 7.10 -13.06
CA ASN A 101 3.41 8.14 -13.15
C ASN A 101 3.94 8.55 -11.77
N SER A 102 3.09 8.59 -10.74
CA SER A 102 3.51 8.89 -9.36
C SER A 102 4.50 7.86 -8.81
N VAL A 103 4.34 6.58 -9.21
CA VAL A 103 5.31 5.52 -8.92
C VAL A 103 6.63 5.79 -9.66
N CYS A 104 6.54 6.19 -10.93
CA CYS A 104 7.71 6.49 -11.76
C CYS A 104 8.53 7.66 -11.23
N TRP A 105 7.89 8.73 -10.74
CA TRP A 105 8.59 9.91 -10.22
C TRP A 105 9.42 9.65 -8.96
N LYS A 106 9.22 8.49 -8.31
CA LYS A 106 10.04 8.05 -7.15
C LYS A 106 11.35 7.37 -7.58
N LYS A 107 11.53 7.07 -8.87
CA LYS A 107 12.75 6.42 -9.39
C LYS A 107 13.91 7.43 -9.40
N THR A 108 15.03 7.04 -8.80
CA THR A 108 16.24 7.88 -8.69
C THR A 108 17.26 7.58 -9.77
N GLU A 109 17.21 6.40 -10.36
CA GLU A 109 18.12 5.98 -11.42
C GLU A 109 17.73 6.63 -12.75
N PHE A 110 18.72 7.17 -13.45
CA PHE A 110 18.55 7.92 -14.71
C PHE A 110 17.79 7.13 -15.78
N TRP A 111 17.95 5.80 -15.82
CA TRP A 111 17.35 4.93 -16.82
C TRP A 111 15.98 4.37 -16.40
N GLU A 112 15.70 4.29 -15.10
CA GLU A 112 14.45 3.70 -14.61
C GLU A 112 13.25 4.60 -14.86
N LEU A 113 13.42 5.92 -14.70
CA LEU A 113 12.35 6.88 -14.91
C LEU A 113 11.78 6.87 -16.35
N PRO A 114 12.58 7.05 -17.42
CA PRO A 114 12.03 7.07 -18.78
C PRO A 114 11.41 5.72 -19.17
N LEU A 115 12.00 4.61 -18.72
CA LEU A 115 11.45 3.28 -18.96
C LEU A 115 10.12 3.08 -18.22
N CYS A 116 10.02 3.57 -16.99
CA CYS A 116 8.79 3.55 -16.21
C CYS A 116 7.65 4.31 -16.88
N LEU A 117 7.93 5.53 -17.33
CA LEU A 117 6.94 6.37 -17.99
C LEU A 117 6.47 5.77 -19.32
N LEU A 118 7.37 5.10 -20.05
CA LEU A 118 7.02 4.36 -21.26
C LEU A 118 6.00 3.26 -20.95
N PHE A 119 6.28 2.41 -19.96
CA PHE A 119 5.35 1.34 -19.57
C PHE A 119 4.03 1.91 -19.02
N SER A 120 4.07 2.93 -18.17
CA SER A 120 2.88 3.64 -17.67
C SER A 120 1.97 4.09 -18.83
N THR A 121 2.58 4.68 -19.87
CA THR A 121 1.85 5.09 -21.09
C THR A 121 1.28 3.90 -21.85
N SER A 122 2.04 2.81 -22.00
CA SER A 122 1.57 1.60 -22.68
C SER A 122 0.36 0.98 -21.97
N PHE A 123 0.39 0.88 -20.64
CA PHE A 123 -0.72 0.38 -19.84
C PHE A 123 -1.98 1.22 -20.05
N TYR A 124 -1.86 2.55 -19.96
CA TYR A 124 -2.95 3.48 -20.23
C TYR A 124 -3.56 3.31 -21.64
N LEU A 125 -2.71 3.22 -22.67
CA LEU A 125 -3.19 3.08 -24.06
C LEU A 125 -3.92 1.76 -24.27
N ILE A 126 -3.44 0.68 -23.66
CA ILE A 126 -4.11 -0.63 -23.75
C ILE A 126 -5.48 -0.54 -23.10
N VAL A 127 -5.61 -0.11 -21.83
CA VAL A 127 -6.93 -0.05 -21.17
C VAL A 127 -7.89 0.92 -21.87
N ARG A 128 -7.37 2.02 -22.43
CA ARG A 128 -8.19 3.00 -23.14
C ARG A 128 -8.86 2.42 -24.38
N THR A 129 -8.17 1.50 -25.07
CA THR A 129 -8.60 0.92 -26.35
C THR A 129 -9.33 -0.40 -26.21
N VAL A 130 -8.93 -1.27 -25.28
CA VAL A 130 -9.45 -2.64 -25.19
C VAL A 130 -10.46 -2.85 -24.07
N SER A 131 -10.41 -2.02 -23.02
CA SER A 131 -11.12 -2.33 -21.78
C SER A 131 -12.48 -1.63 -21.66
N GLU A 132 -13.01 -1.06 -22.74
CA GLU A 132 -14.29 -0.32 -22.69
C GLU A 132 -15.46 -1.18 -22.18
N SER A 133 -15.49 -2.46 -22.56
CA SER A 133 -16.55 -3.39 -22.16
C SER A 133 -16.50 -3.81 -20.69
N TYR A 134 -15.44 -3.47 -19.95
CA TYR A 134 -15.27 -3.85 -18.54
C TYR A 134 -15.75 -2.77 -17.57
N PHE A 135 -16.03 -1.57 -18.06
CA PHE A 135 -16.58 -0.51 -17.21
C PHE A 135 -18.04 -0.82 -16.87
N VAL A 136 -18.34 -0.93 -15.57
CA VAL A 136 -19.67 -1.29 -15.08
C VAL A 136 -20.50 -0.05 -14.85
N TYR A 137 -21.64 0.02 -15.55
CA TYR A 137 -22.62 1.08 -15.38
C TYR A 137 -23.70 0.75 -14.33
N ASP A 138 -23.89 -0.53 -14.02
CA ASP A 138 -24.94 -0.97 -13.10
C ASP A 138 -24.54 -0.74 -11.63
N TYR A 139 -25.57 -0.47 -10.82
CA TYR A 139 -25.41 -0.33 -9.39
C TYR A 139 -25.06 -1.68 -8.73
N SER A 140 -24.09 -1.66 -7.80
CA SER A 140 -23.68 -2.84 -7.02
C SER A 140 -23.54 -2.50 -5.54
N ASP A 141 -24.08 -3.35 -4.67
CA ASP A 141 -23.97 -3.20 -3.22
C ASP A 141 -22.52 -3.22 -2.73
N HIS A 142 -21.63 -3.88 -3.47
CA HIS A 142 -20.19 -3.87 -3.19
C HIS A 142 -19.63 -2.43 -3.14
N CYS A 143 -20.14 -1.54 -3.98
CA CYS A 143 -19.67 -0.15 -4.06
C CYS A 143 -20.06 0.71 -2.86
N GLN A 144 -20.94 0.21 -1.98
CA GLN A 144 -21.30 0.85 -0.71
C GLN A 144 -20.36 0.47 0.43
N ALA A 145 -19.42 -0.46 0.21
CA ALA A 145 -18.47 -0.85 1.25
C ALA A 145 -17.65 0.36 1.72
N PRO A 146 -17.45 0.55 3.04
CA PRO A 146 -16.81 1.75 3.59
C PRO A 146 -15.40 2.04 3.06
N TRP A 147 -14.69 1.02 2.58
CA TRP A 147 -13.32 1.12 2.05
C TRP A 147 -13.27 1.48 0.56
N VAL A 148 -14.35 1.29 -0.21
CA VAL A 148 -14.41 1.64 -1.65
C VAL A 148 -14.41 3.15 -1.85
N LYS A 149 -15.19 3.86 -1.05
CA LYS A 149 -15.33 5.32 -1.16
C LYS A 149 -13.98 6.04 -1.00
N PRO A 150 -13.10 5.69 -0.05
CA PRO A 150 -11.72 6.18 -0.02
C PRO A 150 -10.93 5.95 -1.31
N CYS A 151 -11.03 4.78 -1.95
CA CYS A 151 -10.35 4.49 -3.22
C CYS A 151 -10.76 5.44 -4.36
N ILE A 152 -11.99 5.95 -4.32
CA ILE A 152 -12.52 6.81 -5.39
C ILE A 152 -12.48 8.29 -4.97
N LYS A 153 -12.87 8.65 -3.74
CA LYS A 153 -12.95 10.04 -3.29
C LYS A 153 -11.60 10.69 -3.02
N VAL A 154 -10.63 9.96 -2.50
CA VAL A 154 -9.28 10.51 -2.24
C VAL A 154 -8.58 10.89 -3.55
N TYR A 155 -9.03 10.32 -4.67
CA TYR A 155 -8.31 10.33 -5.94
C TYR A 155 -8.86 11.31 -6.99
N TYR A 156 -10.11 11.78 -6.86
CA TYR A 156 -10.74 12.63 -7.89
C TYR A 156 -11.20 14.02 -7.44
N GLY A 157 -10.93 14.41 -6.20
CA GLY A 157 -11.33 15.70 -5.65
C GLY A 157 -12.84 15.83 -5.45
N GLN A 158 -13.24 16.10 -4.21
CA GLN A 158 -14.43 16.87 -3.88
C GLN A 158 -13.98 18.04 -3.01
#